data_AF-A0A3C1UBM8-F1
#
_entry.id   AF-A0A3C1UBM8-F1
#
_cell.length_a   1.000
_cell.length_b   1.000
_cell.length_c   1.000
_cell.angle_alpha   90.00
_cell.angle_beta   90.00
_cell.angle_gamma   90.00
#
_symmetry.space_group_name_H-M   'P 1'
#
loop_
_entity.id
_entity.type
_entity.pdbx_description
1 polymer ?
#
loop_
_entity_poly.entity_id
_entity_poly.type
_entity_poly.pdbx_seq_one_letter_code
_entity_poly.pdbx_strand_id
1 'polypeptide(L)'
;MKQPKLYRTYSDFLNEHFAFRVQKLPIDAGFTCPNRDGTKGVGGCIYCNNQSFNTSYCNSALSVTEQLERGKRFFSGKYEG
;
A
#
# COMPACT_ATOMS: atom_id res chain seq x y z
N MET A 1 6.45 -25.12 -22.42
CA MET A 1 5.51 -24.01 -22.69
C MET A 1 4.89 -23.58 -21.37
N LYS A 2 4.84 -22.27 -21.05
CA LYS A 2 4.14 -21.80 -19.84
C LYS A 2 2.63 -21.98 -20.05
N GLN A 3 1.95 -22.59 -19.08
CA GLN A 3 0.49 -22.72 -19.13
C GLN A 3 -0.19 -21.33 -19.07
N PRO A 4 -1.31 -21.14 -19.77
CA PRO A 4 -2.05 -19.89 -19.72
C PRO A 4 -2.61 -19.65 -18.31
N LYS A 5 -2.45 -18.42 -17.79
CA LYS A 5 -3.04 -18.03 -16.50
C LYS A 5 -4.56 -17.92 -16.65
N LEU A 6 -5.31 -18.44 -15.68
CA LEU A 6 -6.78 -18.36 -15.65
C LEU A 6 -7.31 -16.95 -15.29
N TYR A 7 -6.45 -16.08 -14.78
CA TYR A 7 -6.79 -14.72 -14.39
C TYR A 7 -5.64 -13.77 -14.72
N ARG A 8 -5.99 -12.52 -15.01
CA ARG A 8 -5.03 -11.44 -15.22
C ARG A 8 -4.70 -10.81 -13.88
N THR A 9 -3.42 -10.81 -13.48
CA THR A 9 -3.02 -10.12 -12.26
C THR A 9 -2.94 -8.62 -12.51
N TYR A 10 -3.10 -7.82 -11.45
CA TYR A 10 -2.90 -6.38 -11.55
C TYR A 10 -1.46 -6.04 -11.97
N SER A 11 -0.47 -6.84 -11.57
CA SER A 11 0.92 -6.69 -12.01
C SER A 11 1.09 -6.94 -13.51
N ASP A 12 0.42 -7.95 -14.07
CA ASP A 12 0.43 -8.18 -15.53
C ASP A 12 -0.15 -6.97 -16.26
N PHE A 13 -1.31 -6.48 -15.81
CA PHE A 13 -1.91 -5.24 -16.33
C PHE A 13 -0.93 -4.07 -16.30
N LEU A 14 -0.28 -3.81 -15.16
CA LEU A 14 0.66 -2.68 -15.03
C LEU A 14 1.88 -2.83 -15.96
N ASN A 15 2.44 -4.04 -16.08
CA ASN A 15 3.59 -4.29 -16.96
C ASN A 15 3.25 -4.10 -18.44
N GLU A 16 1.99 -4.31 -18.85
CA GLU A 16 1.55 -4.08 -20.21
C GLU A 16 1.32 -2.58 -20.51
N HIS A 17 1.00 -1.76 -19.50
CA HIS A 17 0.65 -0.35 -19.68
C HIS A 17 1.82 0.61 -19.43
N PHE A 18 2.82 0.20 -18.66
CA PHE A 18 3.95 1.04 -18.28
C PHE A 18 5.25 0.39 -18.72
N ALA A 19 6.13 1.18 -19.35
CA ALA A 19 7.48 0.75 -19.74
C ALA A 19 8.43 0.57 -18.55
N PHE A 20 7.96 0.86 -17.34
CA PHE A 20 8.71 0.83 -16.10
C PHE A 20 7.94 0.08 -15.02
N ARG A 21 8.67 -0.44 -14.03
CA ARG A 21 8.09 -1.12 -12.87
C ARG A 21 7.28 -0.14 -12.04
N VAL A 22 5.98 -0.43 -11.88
CA VAL A 22 5.10 0.34 -11.00
C VAL A 22 5.16 -0.20 -9.58
N GLN A 23 5.28 0.69 -8.59
CA GLN A 23 5.31 0.34 -7.16
C GLN A 23 4.19 1.07 -6.40
N LYS A 24 3.60 0.38 -5.41
CA LYS A 24 2.60 0.96 -4.51
C LYS A 24 3.31 1.58 -3.31
N LEU A 25 2.96 2.82 -2.99
CA LEU A 25 3.39 3.50 -1.78
C LEU A 25 2.20 3.56 -0.79
N PRO A 26 2.25 2.89 0.37
CA PRO A 26 1.24 3.05 1.41
C PRO A 26 1.32 4.47 1.99
N ILE A 27 0.16 5.01 2.40
CA ILE A 27 0.01 6.32 3.04
C ILE A 27 -0.92 6.17 4.22
N ASP A 28 -0.51 6.72 5.36
CA ASP A 28 -1.30 6.85 6.57
C ASP A 28 -1.77 8.30 6.68
N ALA A 29 -3.03 8.54 6.33
CA ALA A 29 -3.63 9.86 6.36
C ALA A 29 -4.25 10.20 7.73
N GLY A 30 -3.98 9.41 8.78
CA GLY A 30 -4.47 9.66 10.14
C GLY A 30 -5.95 9.33 10.35
N PHE A 31 -6.62 8.74 9.36
CA PHE A 31 -7.99 8.27 9.52
C PHE A 31 -8.04 6.95 10.28
N THR A 32 -9.15 6.72 10.95
CA THR A 32 -9.46 5.44 11.58
C THR A 32 -10.68 4.81 10.90
N CYS A 33 -10.82 3.49 11.06
CA CYS A 33 -11.95 2.75 10.52
C CYS A 33 -13.17 2.95 11.43
N PRO A 34 -14.36 3.26 10.88
CA PRO A 34 -15.55 3.51 11.70
C PRO A 34 -16.05 2.29 12.49
N ASN A 35 -15.63 1.09 12.08
CA ASN A 35 -15.89 -0.13 12.85
C ASN A 35 -14.95 -0.25 14.07
N ARG A 36 -13.75 0.35 14.00
CA ARG A 36 -12.75 0.35 15.08
C ARG A 36 -12.95 1.50 16.06
N ASP A 37 -13.33 2.68 15.56
CA ASP A 37 -13.56 3.86 16.40
C ASP A 37 -14.91 3.86 17.11
N GLY A 38 -15.81 2.93 16.76
CA GLY A 38 -17.11 2.77 17.40
C GLY A 38 -18.27 3.49 16.72
N THR A 39 -18.01 4.32 15.68
CA THR A 39 -19.05 5.15 15.04
C THR A 39 -20.01 4.35 14.16
N LYS A 40 -19.60 3.18 13.65
CA LYS A 40 -20.42 2.27 12.83
C LYS A 40 -20.41 0.82 13.28
N GLY A 41 -19.74 0.48 14.38
CA GLY A 41 -19.65 -0.88 14.90
C GLY A 41 -19.15 -0.93 16.35
N VAL A 42 -19.02 -2.12 16.92
CA VAL A 42 -18.53 -2.33 18.29
C VAL A 42 -17.38 -3.32 18.26
N GLY A 43 -16.26 -2.99 18.90
CA GLY A 43 -15.11 -3.90 19.07
C GLY A 43 -14.16 -4.02 17.89
N GLY A 44 -14.47 -3.46 16.72
CA GLY A 44 -13.64 -3.60 15.52
C GLY A 44 -13.70 -5.00 14.89
N CYS A 45 -12.99 -5.19 13.78
CA CYS A 45 -12.91 -6.50 13.13
C CYS A 45 -11.85 -7.37 13.84
N ILE A 46 -12.21 -8.61 14.19
CA ILE A 46 -11.31 -9.57 14.87
C ILE A 46 -10.01 -9.87 14.11
N TYR A 47 -9.99 -9.62 12.80
CA TYR A 47 -8.85 -9.85 11.92
C TYR A 47 -8.09 -8.55 11.58
N CYS A 48 -8.54 -7.39 12.04
CA CYS A 48 -7.95 -6.11 11.64
C CYS A 48 -6.78 -5.72 12.55
N ASN A 49 -5.59 -5.67 11.96
CA ASN A 49 -4.47 -4.90 12.50
C ASN A 49 -4.10 -3.79 11.52
N ASN A 50 -4.67 -2.59 11.69
CA ASN A 50 -4.43 -1.50 10.73
C ASN A 50 -2.95 -1.08 10.69
N GLN A 51 -2.22 -1.25 11.80
CA GLN A 51 -0.82 -0.89 11.90
C GLN A 51 0.08 -1.77 11.03
N SER A 52 -0.33 -3.00 10.68
CA SER A 52 0.48 -3.86 9.79
C SER A 52 0.54 -3.37 8.34
N PHE A 53 -0.35 -2.43 7.96
CA PHE A 53 -0.30 -1.80 6.63
C PHE A 53 0.68 -0.63 6.57
N ASN A 54 1.16 -0.16 7.73
CA ASN A 54 2.10 0.95 7.81
C ASN A 54 3.54 0.42 7.78
N THR A 55 4.34 0.95 6.86
CA THR A 55 5.79 0.72 6.79
C THR A 55 6.54 1.73 7.65
N SER A 56 7.85 1.55 7.84
CA SER A 56 8.69 2.48 8.63
C SER A 56 8.67 3.93 8.15
N TYR A 57 8.37 4.17 6.86
CA TYR A 57 8.27 5.51 6.28
C TYR A 57 6.83 6.06 6.24
N CYS A 58 5.85 5.31 6.73
CA CYS A 58 4.43 5.60 6.62
C CYS A 58 3.82 5.69 8.03
N ASN A 59 3.60 6.90 8.51
CA ASN A 59 2.90 7.15 9.78
C ASN A 59 2.20 8.52 9.75
N SER A 60 1.13 8.63 10.51
CA SER A 60 0.28 9.84 10.57
C SER A 60 0.95 11.08 11.17
N ALA A 61 2.13 10.98 11.79
CA ALA A 61 2.87 12.16 12.26
C ALA A 61 3.62 12.87 11.13
N LEU A 62 3.71 12.26 9.94
CA LEU A 62 4.30 12.83 8.74
C LEU A 62 3.20 13.31 7.80
N SER A 63 3.45 14.43 7.13
CA SER A 63 2.58 14.86 6.03
C SER A 63 2.55 13.83 4.89
N VAL A 64 1.46 13.79 4.12
CA VAL A 64 1.34 12.90 2.95
C VAL A 64 2.52 13.07 2.00
N THR A 65 2.95 14.31 1.77
CA THR A 65 4.12 14.62 0.93
C THR A 65 5.39 13.99 1.47
N GLU A 66 5.65 14.10 2.78
CA GLU A 66 6.83 13.48 3.38
C GLU A 66 6.79 11.95 3.31
N GLN A 67 5.63 11.34 3.51
CA GLN A 67 5.47 9.89 3.37
C GLN A 67 5.75 9.43 1.93
N LEU A 68 5.24 10.16 0.93
CA LEU A 68 5.51 9.90 -0.48
C LEU A 68 6.99 10.00 -0.82
N GLU A 69 7.65 11.08 -0.39
CA GLU A 69 9.08 11.29 -0.67
C GLU A 69 9.97 10.24 0.01
N ARG A 70 9.67 9.88 1.26
CA ARG A 70 10.37 8.79 1.95
C ARG A 70 10.11 7.43 1.30
N GLY A 71 8.88 7.17 0.86
CA GLY A 71 8.52 5.94 0.14
C GLY A 71 9.24 5.80 -1.19
N LYS A 72 9.30 6.87 -2.00
CA LYS A 72 10.09 6.91 -3.25
C LYS A 72 11.56 6.57 -2.99
N ARG A 73 12.18 7.21 -1.98
CA ARG A 73 13.59 6.95 -1.60
C ARG A 73 13.81 5.52 -1.11
N PHE A 74 12.85 4.96 -0.36
CA PHE A 74 12.94 3.59 0.13
C PHE A 74 12.97 2.57 -1.03
N PHE A 75 12.16 2.80 -2.08
CA PHE A 75 12.11 1.89 -3.23
C PHE A 75 13.15 2.17 -4.30
N SER A 76 13.65 3.41 -4.44
CA SER A 76 14.63 3.76 -5.47
C SER A 76 15.95 2.98 -5.35
N GLY A 77 16.33 2.57 -4.14
CA GLY A 77 17.54 1.75 -3.91
C GLY A 77 17.29 0.24 -3.89
N LYS A 78 16.03 -0.21 -3.99
CA LYS A 78 15.67 -1.63 -3.77
C LYS A 78 15.57 -2.44 -5.06
N TYR A 79 15.30 -1.78 -6.18
CA TYR A 79 15.15 -2.43 -7.47
C TYR A 79 15.94 -1.62 -8.50
N GLU A 80 16.84 -2.29 -9.22
CA GLU A 80 17.49 -1.70 -10.38
C GLU A 80 16.44 -1.48 -11.49
N GLY A 81 16.59 -0.36 -12.21
CA GLY A 81 15.69 0.07 -13.28
C GLY A 81 15.84 -0.75 -14.53
#